data_AF-A0A7S2ZSN4-F1
#
_entry.id   AF-A0A7S2ZSN4-F1
#
_cell.length_a   1.000
_cell.length_b   1.000
_cell.length_c   1.000
_cell.angle_alpha   90.00
_cell.angle_beta   90.00
_cell.angle_gamma   90.00
#
_symmetry.space_group_name_H-M   'P 1'
#
loop_
_entity.id
_entity.type
_entity.pdbx_description
1 polymer ?
#
loop_
_entity_poly.entity_id
_entity_poly.type
_entity_poly.pdbx_seq_one_letter_code
_entity_poly.pdbx_strand_id
1 'polypeptide(L)'
;CFPTRLCLFLDQKATERVWCEHCSPSLSGGYRPDGSVTLCSNNVFSQKHVAETMVHELIHAFDDCRAHIEWNNCEHLACSEVRAAALSGDCRFLNEIQRGN
;
A
#
# COMPACT_ATOMS: atom_id res chain seq x y z
N CYS A 1 16.24 11.75 -8.42
CA CYS A 1 16.68 10.58 -9.22
C CYS A 1 15.48 9.84 -9.80
N PHE A 2 15.06 10.12 -11.03
CA PHE A 2 14.51 9.04 -11.86
C PHE A 2 15.11 9.21 -13.24
N PRO A 3 16.18 8.48 -13.58
CA PRO A 3 16.51 8.33 -14.98
C PRO A 3 15.30 7.64 -15.62
N THR A 4 14.90 8.18 -16.76
CA THR A 4 13.72 7.90 -17.60
C THR A 4 13.46 6.42 -17.97
N ARG A 5 14.21 5.47 -17.41
CA ARG A 5 14.04 4.02 -17.59
C ARG A 5 13.22 3.33 -16.48
N LEU A 6 12.99 3.93 -15.30
CA LEU A 6 12.29 3.21 -14.23
C LEU A 6 10.76 3.24 -14.33
N CYS A 7 10.15 4.23 -14.99
CA CYS A 7 8.70 4.16 -15.29
C CYS A 7 8.35 3.13 -16.37
N LEU A 8 9.33 2.62 -17.13
CA LEU A 8 9.13 1.45 -18.01
C LEU A 8 9.00 0.13 -17.21
N PHE A 9 9.39 0.10 -15.93
CA PHE A 9 9.28 -1.09 -15.08
C PHE A 9 7.88 -1.31 -14.47
N LEU A 10 7.00 -0.31 -14.55
CA LEU A 10 5.60 -0.49 -14.16
C LEU A 10 4.82 -1.39 -15.14
N ASP A 11 5.39 -1.70 -16.31
CA ASP A 11 4.68 -2.43 -17.38
C ASP A 11 5.09 -3.92 -17.52
N GLN A 12 6.13 -4.42 -16.82
CA GLN A 12 6.58 -5.82 -17.04
C GLN A 12 6.94 -6.69 -15.83
N LYS A 13 6.97 -6.20 -14.58
CA LYS A 13 7.29 -7.09 -13.43
C LYS A 13 6.73 -6.68 -12.06
N ALA A 14 5.59 -6.01 -12.01
CA ALA A 14 4.92 -5.72 -10.73
C ALA A 14 4.49 -6.99 -9.97
N THR A 15 4.27 -8.11 -10.68
CA THR A 15 3.73 -9.36 -10.11
C THR A 15 4.72 -10.23 -9.32
N GLU A 16 6.04 -10.07 -9.49
CA GLU A 16 7.03 -10.88 -8.74
C GLU A 16 7.36 -10.33 -7.34
N ARG A 17 6.81 -9.17 -6.97
CA ARG A 17 7.03 -8.55 -5.66
C ARG A 17 5.76 -8.47 -4.81
N VAL A 18 4.65 -9.02 -5.29
CA VAL A 18 3.38 -9.10 -4.56
C VAL A 18 3.20 -10.53 -4.05
N TRP A 19 3.14 -10.70 -2.75
CA TRP A 19 2.98 -12.00 -2.08
C TRP A 19 1.67 -12.05 -1.32
N CYS A 20 1.04 -13.22 -1.28
CA CYS A 20 -0.12 -13.46 -0.42
C CYS A 20 0.31 -14.32 0.77
N GLU A 21 0.00 -13.89 1.99
CA GLU A 21 0.31 -14.66 3.21
C GLU A 21 -0.84 -14.62 4.22
N HIS A 22 -0.75 -15.47 5.24
CA HIS A 22 -1.64 -15.40 6.39
C HIS A 22 -1.03 -14.46 7.44
N CYS A 23 -1.78 -13.45 7.86
CA CYS A 23 -1.35 -12.42 8.80
C CYS A 23 -2.18 -12.41 10.09
N SER A 24 -1.73 -11.65 11.09
CA SER A 24 -2.54 -11.30 12.26
C SER A 24 -3.87 -10.65 11.83
N PRO A 25 -4.99 -10.86 12.55
CA PRO A 25 -6.33 -10.35 12.17
C PRO A 25 -6.44 -8.82 12.01
N SER A 26 -5.44 -8.05 12.43
CA SER A 26 -5.42 -6.59 12.32
C SER A 26 -4.74 -6.05 11.06
N LEU A 27 -4.18 -6.90 10.19
CA LEU A 27 -3.45 -6.46 8.98
C LEU A 27 -4.11 -6.98 7.70
N SER A 28 -4.43 -6.09 6.77
CA SER A 28 -4.93 -6.46 5.44
C SER A 28 -3.81 -6.55 4.40
N GLY A 29 -2.68 -5.88 4.62
CA GLY A 29 -1.52 -5.88 3.74
C GLY A 29 -0.30 -5.20 4.39
N GLY A 30 0.78 -5.05 3.62
CA GLY A 30 1.93 -4.26 4.02
C GLY A 30 2.98 -4.09 2.92
N TYR A 31 3.65 -2.94 2.93
CA TYR A 31 4.82 -2.62 2.13
C TYR A 31 6.12 -2.83 2.94
N ARG A 32 7.14 -3.40 2.31
CA ARG A 32 8.48 -3.51 2.88
C ARG A 32 9.47 -2.66 2.06
N PRO A 33 10.49 -2.03 2.71
CA PRO A 33 11.49 -1.21 2.01
C PRO A 33 12.34 -1.96 0.97
N ASP A 34 12.23 -3.29 0.87
CA ASP A 34 12.83 -4.09 -0.21
C ASP A 34 12.02 -4.01 -1.52
N GLY A 35 10.93 -3.25 -1.52
CA GLY A 35 10.02 -3.08 -2.65
C GLY A 35 8.97 -4.18 -2.76
N SER A 36 8.83 -5.05 -1.75
CA SER A 36 7.80 -6.08 -1.71
C SER A 36 6.48 -5.59 -1.09
N VAL A 37 5.38 -6.05 -1.66
CA VAL A 37 4.02 -5.83 -1.19
C VAL A 37 3.46 -7.16 -0.74
N THR A 38 2.81 -7.17 0.40
CA THR A 38 2.19 -8.35 0.99
C THR A 38 0.68 -8.12 1.12
N LEU A 39 -0.11 -9.09 0.72
CA LEU A 39 -1.56 -9.13 0.90
C LEU A 39 -1.94 -10.24 1.87
N CYS A 40 -2.72 -9.90 2.88
CA CYS A 40 -3.12 -10.83 3.93
C CYS A 40 -4.41 -11.56 3.54
N SER A 41 -4.29 -12.75 2.97
CA SER A 41 -5.43 -13.47 2.35
C SER A 41 -6.56 -13.80 3.33
N ASN A 42 -6.25 -13.89 4.63
CA ASN A 42 -7.22 -14.18 5.68
C ASN A 42 -8.02 -12.96 6.17
N ASN A 43 -7.65 -11.74 5.76
CA ASN A 43 -8.27 -10.49 6.22
C ASN A 43 -8.87 -9.63 5.08
N VAL A 44 -8.77 -10.10 3.84
CA VAL A 44 -9.38 -9.48 2.66
C VAL A 44 -10.63 -10.26 2.24
N PHE A 45 -11.79 -9.60 2.25
CA PHE A 45 -13.09 -10.27 2.13
C PHE A 45 -13.82 -10.01 0.80
N SER A 46 -13.29 -9.13 -0.05
CA SER A 46 -13.88 -8.83 -1.36
C SER A 46 -12.82 -8.37 -2.36
N GLN A 47 -13.10 -8.50 -3.65
CA GLN A 47 -12.23 -7.97 -4.71
C GLN A 47 -11.99 -6.46 -4.55
N LYS A 48 -13.01 -5.72 -4.09
CA LYS A 48 -12.90 -4.29 -3.79
C LYS A 48 -11.86 -4.05 -2.68
N HIS A 49 -11.96 -4.77 -1.57
CA HIS A 49 -11.03 -4.64 -0.45
C HIS A 49 -9.60 -5.03 -0.89
N VAL A 50 -9.44 -6.10 -1.67
CA VAL A 50 -8.12 -6.46 -2.23
C VAL A 50 -7.54 -5.33 -3.08
N ALA A 51 -8.36 -4.69 -3.94
CA ALA A 51 -7.92 -3.58 -4.77
C ALA A 51 -7.54 -2.35 -3.94
N GLU A 52 -8.34 -1.99 -2.93
CA GLU A 52 -8.07 -0.86 -2.02
C GLU A 52 -6.76 -1.09 -1.25
N THR A 53 -6.59 -2.26 -0.62
CA THR A 53 -5.34 -2.64 0.06
C THR A 53 -4.15 -2.65 -0.90
N MET A 54 -4.30 -3.22 -2.10
CA MET A 54 -3.21 -3.25 -3.07
C MET A 54 -2.79 -1.83 -3.49
N VAL A 55 -3.73 -0.92 -3.69
CA VAL A 55 -3.42 0.48 -4.01
C VAL A 55 -2.76 1.18 -2.82
N HIS A 56 -3.22 0.93 -1.59
CA HIS A 56 -2.60 1.45 -0.36
C HIS A 56 -1.10 1.12 -0.31
N GLU A 57 -0.76 -0.17 -0.47
CA GLU A 57 0.65 -0.60 -0.44
C GLU A 57 1.47 -0.12 -1.64
N LEU A 58 0.85 0.04 -2.81
CA LEU A 58 1.54 0.60 -3.99
C LEU A 58 1.84 2.10 -3.82
N ILE A 59 1.04 2.83 -3.05
CA ILE A 59 1.34 4.22 -2.70
C ILE A 59 2.57 4.27 -1.81
N HIS A 60 2.70 3.39 -0.81
CA HIS A 60 3.93 3.26 -0.03
C HIS A 60 5.16 2.98 -0.90
N ALA A 61 5.04 2.09 -1.88
CA ALA A 61 6.11 1.83 -2.85
C ALA A 61 6.45 3.07 -3.69
N PHE A 62 5.44 3.83 -4.13
CA PHE A 62 5.63 5.09 -4.86
C PHE A 62 6.35 6.14 -4.00
N ASP A 63 5.98 6.22 -2.72
CA ASP A 63 6.50 7.18 -1.76
C ASP A 63 7.96 6.91 -1.42
N ASP A 64 8.30 5.64 -1.20
CA ASP A 64 9.68 5.17 -1.04
C ASP A 64 10.56 5.58 -2.23
N CYS A 65 10.02 5.42 -3.44
CA CYS A 65 10.67 5.79 -4.70
C CYS A 65 10.86 7.31 -4.84
N ARG A 66 9.79 8.09 -4.61
CA ARG A 66 9.72 9.51 -4.99
C ARG A 66 10.12 10.46 -3.88
N ALA A 67 9.67 10.18 -2.66
CA ALA A 67 9.79 11.05 -1.49
C ALA A 67 10.96 10.65 -0.58
N HIS A 68 11.65 9.52 -0.84
CA HIS A 68 12.76 9.02 -0.01
C HIS A 68 12.35 8.90 1.46
N ILE A 69 11.23 8.20 1.69
CA ILE A 69 10.65 7.98 3.03
C ILE A 69 11.67 7.29 3.94
N GLU A 70 11.77 7.79 5.18
CA GLU A 70 12.54 7.14 6.24
C GLU A 70 11.56 6.36 7.12
N TRP A 71 11.50 5.04 6.96
CA TRP A 71 10.52 4.17 7.65
C TRP A 71 10.71 4.08 9.18
N ASN A 72 11.83 4.57 9.69
CA ASN A 72 12.09 4.73 11.13
C ASN A 72 11.69 6.11 11.68
N ASN A 73 11.27 7.04 10.81
CA ASN A 73 10.80 8.37 11.18
C ASN A 73 9.26 8.37 11.22
N CYS A 74 8.71 8.56 12.42
CA CYS A 74 7.26 8.55 12.64
C CYS A 74 6.50 9.60 11.81
N GLU A 75 7.12 10.74 11.52
CA GLU A 75 6.49 11.79 10.71
C GLU A 75 6.36 11.36 9.25
N HIS A 76 7.43 10.79 8.68
CA HIS A 76 7.41 10.29 7.31
C HIS A 76 6.43 9.13 7.14
N LEU A 77 6.39 8.23 8.13
CA LEU A 77 5.41 7.14 8.17
C LEU A 77 3.98 7.69 8.19
N ALA A 78 3.66 8.59 9.12
CA ALA A 78 2.33 9.17 9.22
C ALA A 78 1.90 9.89 7.93
N CYS A 79 2.79 10.65 7.30
CA CYS A 79 2.51 11.32 6.03
C CYS A 79 2.23 10.33 4.89
N SER A 80 2.97 9.23 4.83
CA SER A 80 2.75 8.18 3.81
C SER A 80 1.43 7.46 4.04
N GLU A 81 1.09 7.11 5.29
CA GLU A 81 -0.19 6.47 5.64
C GLU A 81 -1.40 7.36 5.33
N VAL A 82 -1.34 8.65 5.66
CA VAL A 82 -2.43 9.60 5.35
C VAL A 82 -2.67 9.66 3.84
N ARG A 83 -1.59 9.70 3.04
CA ARG A 83 -1.71 9.71 1.58
C ARG A 83 -2.24 8.38 1.04
N ALA A 84 -1.75 7.27 1.57
CA ALA A 84 -2.18 5.93 1.20
C ALA A 84 -3.68 5.76 1.43
N ALA A 85 -4.17 6.06 2.64
CA ALA A 85 -5.57 5.94 3.00
C ALA A 85 -6.49 6.90 2.22
N ALA A 86 -6.01 8.10 1.89
CA ALA A 86 -6.76 9.09 1.11
C ALA A 86 -6.92 8.70 -0.36
N LEU A 87 -5.91 8.05 -0.97
CA LEU A 87 -5.88 7.74 -2.40
C LEU A 87 -6.26 6.28 -2.72
N SER A 88 -6.10 5.35 -1.78
CA SER A 88 -6.51 3.95 -1.92
C SER A 88 -8.03 3.77 -1.95
N GLY A 89 -8.75 4.69 -1.29
CA GLY A 89 -10.17 4.56 -1.05
C GLY A 89 -10.52 3.91 0.28
N ASP A 90 -9.54 3.61 1.14
CA ASP A 90 -9.77 3.10 2.48
C ASP A 90 -10.61 4.08 3.31
N CYS A 91 -10.29 5.38 3.24
CA CYS A 91 -11.02 6.45 3.94
C CYS A 91 -12.22 7.03 3.15
N ARG A 92 -12.92 6.23 2.33
CA ARG A 92 -14.18 6.69 1.72
C ARG A 92 -15.21 6.98 2.81
N PHE A 93 -15.99 8.05 2.65
CA PHE A 93 -17.05 8.45 3.57
C PHE A 93 -18.00 7.30 3.97
N LEU A 94 -18.39 6.44 3.01
CA LEU A 94 -19.22 5.27 3.28
C LEU A 94 -18.51 4.22 4.16
N ASN A 95 -17.20 4.04 3.99
CA ASN A 95 -16.41 3.13 4.81
C ASN A 95 -16.26 3.68 6.23
N GLU A 96 -16.06 5.00 6.37
CA GLU A 96 -15.98 5.66 7.69
C GLU A 96 -17.31 5.62 8.45
N ILE A 97 -18.45 5.86 7.78
CA ILE A 97 -19.78 5.65 8.37
C ILE A 97 -19.95 4.19 8.82
N GLN A 98 -19.54 3.22 7.99
CA GLN A 98 -19.65 1.80 8.33
C GLN A 98 -18.75 1.43 9.53
N ARG A 99 -17.66 2.18 9.75
CA ARG A 99 -16.75 2.04 10.89
C ARG A 99 -17.18 2.87 12.12
N GLY A 100 -18.26 3.64 12.02
CA GLY A 100 -18.85 4.42 13.12
C GLY A 100 -18.18 5.77 13.37
N ASN A 101 -17.49 6.33 12.38
CA ASN A 101 -16.91 7.67 12.39
C ASN A 101 -17.84 8.72 11.76
#